data_AF-F5J2E8-F1
#
_entry.id   AF-F5J2E8-F1
#
_cell.length_a   1.000
_cell.length_b   1.000
_cell.length_c   1.000
_cell.angle_alpha   90.00
_cell.angle_beta   90.00
_cell.angle_gamma   90.00
#
_symmetry.space_group_name_H-M   'P 1'
#
loop_
_entity.id
_entity.type
_entity.pdbx_description
1 polymer ?
#
loop_
_entity_poly.entity_id
_entity_poly.type
_entity_poly.pdbx_seq_one_letter_code
_entity_poly.pdbx_strand_id
1 'polypeptide(L)'
;MKQRNSVKEIVFIISILLIFSACNQNKEKDMNGLLVIKEQGSFAVGGSVIQNEGTYNGNNFDNFKPYPEGQTYHGDHAYVFYQIPDKARQLPLVFLHGAGQSSKTWETTPDGREGFQNIFLRRGFSTYLIDQPRRGKAGRSTVASTIEPIADEQMWYEIFRIGIWPDYHEGVQFPKDSQSLENFFRQMTPNTGAFDNEVISNSMSALFDRIGSGILVTHSQGGLPGWFTGIKNQHVKAIVAYEPGTYPFPKGEVPQPISGRTGILSGVEVSMEDFMKLTKIPIVMYFGDYIPDEVTNELGGENWRTRLALGRLFVEAINRHGGDATLVELPKIGVFGNTHFPMSDLNNVEIADLLSGWLKEKNLDKK
;
A
#
# COMPACT_ATOMS: atom_id res chain seq x y z
N MET A 1 50.30 -43.57 20.26
CA MET A 1 50.21 -42.10 20.11
C MET A 1 49.25 -41.78 18.97
N LYS A 2 47.93 -41.77 19.20
CA LYS A 2 46.86 -41.28 18.28
C LYS A 2 45.49 -41.58 18.90
N GLN A 3 45.04 -40.78 19.88
CA GLN A 3 43.62 -40.82 20.32
C GLN A 3 43.23 -39.64 21.25
N ARG A 4 43.85 -38.47 21.11
CA ARG A 4 43.54 -37.30 21.97
C ARG A 4 43.03 -36.06 21.24
N ASN A 5 42.95 -36.07 19.90
CA ASN A 5 42.53 -34.90 19.12
C ASN A 5 41.04 -34.90 18.72
N SER A 6 40.37 -36.05 18.71
CA SER A 6 38.96 -36.16 18.25
C SER A 6 37.94 -35.50 19.20
N VAL A 7 38.19 -35.49 20.52
CA VAL A 7 37.23 -34.92 21.48
C VAL A 7 37.21 -33.39 21.45
N LYS A 8 38.36 -32.74 21.17
CA LYS A 8 38.43 -31.28 21.09
C LYS A 8 37.75 -30.72 19.84
N GLU A 9 37.85 -31.41 18.72
CA GLU A 9 37.17 -31.01 17.47
C GLU A 9 35.65 -31.19 17.56
N ILE A 10 35.16 -32.27 18.20
CA ILE A 10 33.73 -32.50 18.41
C ILE A 10 33.12 -31.45 19.36
N VAL A 11 33.83 -31.08 20.43
CA VAL A 11 33.36 -30.03 21.36
C VAL A 11 33.33 -28.65 20.69
N PHE A 12 34.28 -28.37 19.79
CA PHE A 12 34.31 -27.09 19.05
C PHE A 12 33.17 -26.98 18.03
N ILE A 13 32.82 -28.07 17.34
CA ILE A 13 31.70 -28.11 16.38
C ILE A 13 30.34 -27.98 17.10
N ILE A 14 30.17 -28.62 18.26
CA ILE A 14 28.94 -28.49 19.07
C ILE A 14 28.78 -27.05 19.61
N SER A 15 29.89 -26.39 19.95
CA SER A 15 29.87 -25.01 20.44
C SER A 15 29.47 -24.00 19.35
N ILE A 16 29.88 -24.23 18.10
CA ILE A 16 29.48 -23.39 16.96
C ILE A 16 27.99 -23.61 16.60
N LEU A 17 27.49 -24.85 16.65
CA LEU A 17 26.07 -25.16 16.42
C LEU A 17 25.14 -24.54 17.48
N LEU A 18 25.59 -24.45 18.73
CA LEU A 18 24.82 -23.80 19.81
C LEU A 18 24.77 -22.27 19.67
N ILE A 19 25.81 -21.64 19.12
CA ILE A 19 25.82 -20.18 18.88
C ILE A 19 24.88 -19.79 17.73
N PHE A 20 24.75 -20.62 16.69
CA PHE A 20 23.80 -20.37 15.60
C PHE A 20 22.34 -20.61 15.99
N SER A 21 22.06 -21.53 16.93
CA SER A 21 20.69 -21.74 17.43
C SER A 21 20.22 -20.62 18.37
N ALA A 22 21.12 -20.03 19.15
CA ALA A 22 20.79 -18.94 20.08
C ALA A 22 20.47 -17.61 19.38
N CYS A 23 21.02 -17.36 18.18
CA CYS A 23 20.70 -16.16 17.41
C CYS A 23 19.31 -16.19 16.77
N ASN A 24 18.71 -17.37 16.56
CA ASN A 24 17.37 -17.47 15.98
C ASN A 24 16.24 -17.33 17.02
N GLN A 25 16.48 -17.70 18.28
CA GLN A 25 15.47 -17.60 19.35
C GLN A 25 15.19 -16.16 19.81
N ASN A 26 16.09 -15.20 19.56
CA ASN A 26 15.87 -13.81 19.97
C ASN A 26 15.02 -12.99 18.99
N LYS A 27 14.79 -13.45 17.74
CA LYS A 27 13.88 -12.77 16.82
C LYS A 27 12.40 -13.09 17.09
N GLU A 28 12.08 -14.28 17.59
CA GLU A 28 10.70 -14.67 17.90
C GLU A 28 10.15 -14.03 19.19
N LYS A 29 11.02 -13.61 20.11
CA LYS A 29 10.58 -13.13 21.43
C LYS A 29 9.85 -11.79 21.42
N ASP A 30 10.03 -10.96 20.37
CA ASP A 30 9.42 -9.62 20.30
C ASP A 30 8.01 -9.61 19.65
N MET A 31 7.64 -10.65 18.91
CA MET A 31 6.30 -10.74 18.27
C MET A 31 5.19 -11.13 19.26
N ASN A 32 5.54 -11.73 20.39
CA ASN A 32 4.59 -12.08 21.47
C ASN A 32 4.47 -11.00 22.57
N GLY A 33 5.07 -9.83 22.37
CA GLY A 33 4.94 -8.69 23.28
C GLY A 33 3.55 -8.02 23.21
N LEU A 34 3.16 -7.34 24.29
CA LEU A 34 1.95 -6.52 24.30
C LEU A 34 2.09 -5.33 23.33
N LEU A 35 1.01 -5.00 22.60
CA LEU A 35 0.89 -3.72 21.91
C LEU A 35 0.31 -2.69 22.87
N VAL A 36 1.16 -1.76 23.34
CA VAL A 36 0.73 -0.67 24.23
C VAL A 36 0.35 0.55 23.40
N ILE A 37 -0.96 0.79 23.31
CA ILE A 37 -1.55 1.87 22.52
C ILE A 37 -1.85 3.05 23.43
N LYS A 38 -1.23 4.20 23.14
CA LYS A 38 -1.48 5.46 23.85
C LYS A 38 -2.82 6.06 23.46
N GLU A 39 -3.13 6.00 22.17
CA GLU A 39 -4.34 6.57 21.60
C GLU A 39 -4.75 5.79 20.36
N GLN A 40 -6.06 5.60 20.18
CA GLN A 40 -6.62 5.09 18.94
C GLN A 40 -8.01 5.65 18.72
N GLY A 41 -8.41 5.73 17.46
CA GLY A 41 -9.72 6.23 17.10
C GLY A 41 -9.93 6.22 15.60
N SER A 42 -11.00 6.87 15.16
CA SER A 42 -11.28 7.06 13.75
C SER A 42 -11.96 8.38 13.48
N PHE A 43 -11.81 8.89 12.25
CA PHE A 43 -12.48 10.09 11.79
C PHE A 43 -12.65 10.09 10.26
N ALA A 44 -13.61 10.87 9.77
CA ALA A 44 -13.70 11.23 8.36
C ALA A 44 -12.85 12.50 8.08
N VAL A 45 -12.34 12.63 6.86
CA VAL A 45 -11.55 13.80 6.42
C VAL A 45 -11.71 14.05 4.93
N GLY A 46 -11.66 15.32 4.52
CA GLY A 46 -11.94 15.74 3.15
C GLY A 46 -13.43 15.63 2.79
N GLY A 47 -13.70 15.36 1.52
CA GLY A 47 -15.06 15.27 0.98
C GLY A 47 -15.69 16.60 0.61
N SER A 48 -16.95 16.52 0.19
CA SER A 48 -17.76 17.63 -0.29
C SER A 48 -19.18 17.56 0.27
N VAL A 49 -19.92 18.66 0.10
CA VAL A 49 -21.30 18.79 0.57
C VAL A 49 -22.17 19.21 -0.61
N ILE A 50 -23.17 18.39 -0.94
CA ILE A 50 -24.28 18.83 -1.79
C ILE A 50 -25.22 19.65 -0.91
N GLN A 51 -25.56 20.86 -1.35
CA GLN A 51 -26.54 21.73 -0.70
C GLN A 51 -27.72 21.93 -1.64
N ASN A 52 -28.92 21.55 -1.19
CA ASN A 52 -30.15 21.85 -1.91
C ASN A 52 -30.64 23.25 -1.53
N GLU A 53 -31.26 23.93 -2.48
CA GLU A 53 -31.90 25.23 -2.26
C GLU A 53 -33.13 25.10 -1.33
N GLY A 54 -33.56 26.24 -0.78
CA GLY A 54 -34.70 26.32 0.14
C GLY A 54 -34.32 26.23 1.62
N THR A 55 -35.32 26.03 2.47
CA THR A 55 -35.18 25.99 3.93
C THR A 55 -35.67 24.67 4.46
N TYR A 56 -34.84 24.00 5.27
CA TYR A 56 -35.24 22.78 5.96
C TYR A 56 -36.45 23.04 6.86
N ASN A 57 -37.49 22.23 6.70
CA ASN A 57 -38.66 22.24 7.56
C ASN A 57 -39.04 20.81 7.97
N GLY A 58 -38.87 20.48 9.26
CA GLY A 58 -39.22 19.17 9.83
C GLY A 58 -40.68 18.79 9.64
N ASN A 59 -41.59 19.76 9.49
CA ASN A 59 -43.01 19.51 9.29
C ASN A 59 -43.34 18.92 7.91
N ASN A 60 -42.41 18.98 6.95
CA ASN A 60 -42.56 18.38 5.63
C ASN A 60 -42.25 16.87 5.63
N PHE A 61 -41.84 16.30 6.77
CA PHE A 61 -41.54 14.87 6.88
C PHE A 61 -42.79 14.01 6.60
N ASP A 62 -42.69 13.15 5.58
CA ASP A 62 -43.73 12.18 5.20
C ASP A 62 -43.11 10.78 5.10
N ASN A 63 -43.29 9.98 6.16
CA ASN A 63 -43.00 8.53 6.19
C ASN A 63 -41.65 8.13 5.53
N PHE A 64 -40.55 8.77 5.96
CA PHE A 64 -39.19 8.53 5.44
C PHE A 64 -39.00 8.83 3.95
N LYS A 65 -39.93 9.51 3.28
CA LYS A 65 -39.67 10.09 1.96
C LYS A 65 -38.74 11.29 2.14
N PRO A 66 -37.58 11.32 1.46
CA PRO A 66 -36.72 12.50 1.46
C PRO A 66 -37.49 13.69 0.87
N TYR A 67 -37.44 14.83 1.55
CA TYR A 67 -37.84 16.13 1.02
C TYR A 67 -36.57 17.00 0.92
N PRO A 68 -36.24 17.53 -0.26
CA PRO A 68 -34.90 18.02 -0.54
C PRO A 68 -34.61 19.41 0.02
N GLU A 69 -35.61 20.23 0.35
CA GLU A 69 -35.44 21.66 0.59
C GLU A 69 -34.51 21.95 1.77
N GLY A 70 -33.48 22.76 1.51
CA GLY A 70 -32.48 23.16 2.49
C GLY A 70 -31.63 22.02 3.06
N GLN A 71 -31.77 20.79 2.58
CA GLN A 71 -31.00 19.63 3.03
C GLN A 71 -29.55 19.69 2.55
N THR A 72 -28.67 19.07 3.34
CA THR A 72 -27.26 18.82 2.95
C THR A 72 -26.97 17.34 2.84
N TYR A 73 -26.05 16.99 1.94
CA TYR A 73 -25.51 15.64 1.82
C TYR A 73 -23.99 15.71 1.82
N HIS A 74 -23.37 15.23 2.90
CA HIS A 74 -21.93 15.15 3.06
C HIS A 74 -21.44 13.80 2.49
N GLY A 75 -20.48 13.83 1.56
CA GLY A 75 -19.95 12.62 0.93
C GLY A 75 -18.53 12.80 0.40
N ASP A 76 -18.00 11.77 -0.26
CA ASP A 76 -16.65 11.75 -0.85
C ASP A 76 -15.49 12.02 0.11
N HIS A 77 -15.71 11.84 1.41
CA HIS A 77 -14.66 11.87 2.43
C HIS A 77 -13.84 10.57 2.41
N ALA A 78 -12.61 10.62 2.89
CA ALA A 78 -11.87 9.44 3.31
C ALA A 78 -12.31 9.05 4.75
N TYR A 79 -12.30 7.76 5.05
CA TYR A 79 -12.36 7.25 6.42
C TYR A 79 -10.96 6.90 6.88
N VAL A 80 -10.62 7.27 8.12
CA VAL A 80 -9.30 7.04 8.71
C VAL A 80 -9.46 6.35 10.05
N PHE A 81 -8.78 5.22 10.24
CA PHE A 81 -8.54 4.61 11.54
C PHE A 81 -7.08 4.81 11.92
N TYR A 82 -6.81 5.24 13.15
CA TYR A 82 -5.45 5.51 13.61
C TYR A 82 -5.14 4.85 14.94
N GLN A 83 -3.87 4.51 15.12
CA GLN A 83 -3.31 4.03 16.37
C GLN A 83 -1.93 4.69 16.61
N ILE A 84 -1.71 5.14 17.84
CA ILE A 84 -0.48 5.81 18.30
C ILE A 84 0.09 4.96 19.45
N PRO A 85 1.30 4.39 19.31
CA PRO A 85 1.94 3.65 20.40
C PRO A 85 2.49 4.60 21.48
N ASP A 86 2.69 4.10 22.70
CA ASP A 86 3.23 4.89 23.85
C ASP A 86 4.52 5.65 23.51
N LYS A 87 5.44 5.00 22.80
CA LYS A 87 6.74 5.55 22.38
C LYS A 87 6.79 5.74 20.87
N ALA A 88 5.82 6.49 20.36
CA ALA A 88 5.70 6.79 18.93
C ALA A 88 6.91 7.55 18.40
N ARG A 89 7.34 7.18 17.19
CA ARG A 89 8.25 7.93 16.33
C ARG A 89 7.57 9.21 15.85
N GLN A 90 8.38 10.18 15.45
CA GLN A 90 7.93 11.53 15.09
C GLN A 90 7.02 11.53 13.85
N LEU A 91 7.33 10.69 12.86
CA LEU A 91 6.56 10.61 11.61
C LEU A 91 5.65 9.37 11.63
N PRO A 92 4.32 9.53 11.46
CA PRO A 92 3.41 8.42 11.25
C PRO A 92 3.56 7.80 9.86
N LEU A 93 3.10 6.56 9.72
CA LEU A 93 2.87 5.91 8.43
C LEU A 93 1.38 6.02 8.06
N VAL A 94 1.12 6.51 6.85
CA VAL A 94 -0.23 6.78 6.32
C VAL A 94 -0.46 5.84 5.14
N PHE A 95 -1.37 4.87 5.27
CA PHE A 95 -1.49 3.74 4.35
C PHE A 95 -2.72 3.86 3.42
N LEU A 96 -2.46 3.98 2.12
CA LEU A 96 -3.47 4.11 1.06
C LEU A 96 -3.50 2.85 0.18
N HIS A 97 -4.62 2.13 0.20
CA HIS A 97 -4.82 0.88 -0.55
C HIS A 97 -5.04 1.09 -2.06
N GLY A 98 -5.09 -0.03 -2.80
CA GLY A 98 -5.34 -0.08 -4.24
C GLY A 98 -6.79 -0.25 -4.69
N ALA A 99 -6.97 -0.63 -5.96
CA ALA A 99 -8.28 -0.87 -6.59
C ALA A 99 -8.97 -2.10 -6.00
N GLY A 100 -10.29 -2.04 -5.79
CA GLY A 100 -11.06 -3.18 -5.27
C GLY A 100 -10.73 -3.59 -3.83
N GLN A 101 -9.86 -2.85 -3.14
CA GLN A 101 -9.42 -3.13 -1.76
C GLN A 101 -9.91 -2.05 -0.78
N SER A 102 -9.60 -2.22 0.49
CA SER A 102 -9.81 -1.25 1.58
C SER A 102 -8.57 -1.19 2.49
N SER A 103 -8.67 -0.50 3.62
CA SER A 103 -7.71 -0.53 4.73
C SER A 103 -7.28 -1.95 5.12
N LYS A 104 -8.15 -2.94 4.90
CA LYS A 104 -7.90 -4.38 5.10
C LYS A 104 -6.65 -4.92 4.39
N THR A 105 -6.14 -4.23 3.36
CA THR A 105 -4.83 -4.49 2.73
C THR A 105 -3.68 -4.53 3.75
N TRP A 106 -3.76 -3.71 4.79
CA TRP A 106 -2.67 -3.47 5.73
C TRP A 106 -2.88 -4.10 7.12
N GLU A 107 -4.08 -4.62 7.35
CA GLU A 107 -4.48 -5.28 8.60
C GLU A 107 -4.02 -6.75 8.62
N THR A 108 -4.63 -7.61 9.45
CA THR A 108 -4.35 -9.06 9.50
C THR A 108 -4.32 -9.69 8.11
N THR A 109 -3.29 -10.47 7.78
CA THR A 109 -3.14 -11.17 6.49
C THR A 109 -4.25 -12.21 6.26
N PRO A 110 -4.47 -12.69 5.01
CA PRO A 110 -5.53 -13.66 4.72
C PRO A 110 -5.45 -14.96 5.54
N ASP A 111 -4.25 -15.38 5.94
CA ASP A 111 -4.00 -16.56 6.79
C ASP A 111 -3.92 -16.25 8.29
N GLY A 112 -4.23 -15.02 8.71
CA GLY A 112 -4.37 -14.66 10.12
C GLY A 112 -3.11 -14.11 10.80
N ARG A 113 -1.97 -14.01 10.10
CA ARG A 113 -0.76 -13.34 10.63
C ARG A 113 -0.94 -11.83 10.70
N GLU A 114 -0.08 -11.17 11.46
CA GLU A 114 -0.03 -9.71 11.51
C GLU A 114 0.34 -9.09 10.15
N GLY A 115 -0.38 -8.04 9.75
CA GLY A 115 0.02 -7.18 8.64
C GLY A 115 0.75 -5.92 9.09
N PHE A 116 0.99 -5.02 8.14
CA PHE A 116 1.78 -3.81 8.34
C PHE A 116 1.26 -2.90 9.43
N GLN A 117 -0.05 -2.83 9.67
CA GLN A 117 -0.62 -2.08 10.79
C GLN A 117 0.05 -2.48 12.11
N ASN A 118 -0.04 -3.76 12.47
CA ASN A 118 0.52 -4.24 13.74
C ASN A 118 2.04 -4.24 13.72
N ILE A 119 2.65 -4.68 12.62
CA ILE A 119 4.11 -4.76 12.49
C ILE A 119 4.74 -3.37 12.72
N PHE A 120 4.18 -2.30 12.12
CA PHE A 120 4.74 -0.96 12.29
C PHE A 120 4.35 -0.28 13.60
N LEU A 121 3.20 -0.62 14.19
CA LEU A 121 2.88 -0.23 15.58
C LEU A 121 3.91 -0.80 16.56
N ARG A 122 4.27 -2.09 16.42
CA ARG A 122 5.34 -2.72 17.24
C ARG A 122 6.70 -2.04 17.02
N ARG A 123 6.96 -1.53 15.82
CA ARG A 123 8.18 -0.78 15.47
C ARG A 123 8.13 0.68 15.92
N GLY A 124 7.09 1.09 16.64
CA GLY A 124 6.93 2.41 17.23
C GLY A 124 6.43 3.47 16.26
N PHE A 125 5.89 3.12 15.10
CA PHE A 125 5.23 4.10 14.23
C PHE A 125 3.76 4.25 14.61
N SER A 126 3.25 5.48 14.63
CA SER A 126 1.81 5.69 14.54
C SER A 126 1.34 5.26 13.15
N THR A 127 0.20 4.57 13.08
CA THR A 127 -0.35 4.06 11.80
C THR A 127 -1.71 4.68 11.55
N TYR A 128 -1.91 5.19 10.34
CA TYR A 128 -3.19 5.70 9.85
C TYR A 128 -3.60 4.86 8.65
N LEU A 129 -4.65 4.05 8.79
CA LEU A 129 -5.22 3.26 7.70
C LEU A 129 -6.40 3.99 7.10
N ILE A 130 -6.43 4.06 5.78
CA ILE A 130 -7.41 4.85 5.03
C ILE A 130 -8.29 3.92 4.23
N ASP A 131 -9.61 4.12 4.29
CA ASP A 131 -10.51 3.78 3.19
C ASP A 131 -10.68 5.04 2.35
N GLN A 132 -10.23 5.00 1.09
CA GLN A 132 -10.31 6.15 0.21
C GLN A 132 -11.77 6.51 -0.11
N PRO A 133 -12.07 7.76 -0.54
CA PRO A 133 -13.41 8.14 -0.96
C PRO A 133 -14.08 7.11 -1.88
N ARG A 134 -15.35 6.82 -1.61
CA ARG A 134 -16.19 5.89 -2.38
C ARG A 134 -15.77 4.42 -2.24
N ARG A 135 -15.14 4.04 -1.12
CA ARG A 135 -14.69 2.67 -0.83
C ARG A 135 -14.94 2.30 0.64
N GLY A 136 -15.33 1.05 0.92
CA GLY A 136 -15.41 0.52 2.29
C GLY A 136 -16.21 1.42 3.23
N LYS A 137 -15.62 1.78 4.37
CA LYS A 137 -16.23 2.68 5.38
C LYS A 137 -16.42 4.12 4.88
N ALA A 138 -15.74 4.51 3.80
CA ALA A 138 -15.90 5.77 3.08
C ALA A 138 -16.89 5.66 1.89
N GLY A 139 -17.84 4.72 1.97
CA GLY A 139 -18.79 4.42 0.89
C GLY A 139 -19.84 5.50 0.59
N ARG A 140 -19.92 6.58 1.38
CA ARG A 140 -20.91 7.66 1.17
C ARG A 140 -20.47 8.59 0.03
N SER A 141 -20.72 8.15 -1.19
CA SER A 141 -20.40 8.86 -2.44
C SER A 141 -21.35 10.03 -2.69
N THR A 142 -20.85 11.12 -3.30
CA THR A 142 -21.69 12.21 -3.86
C THR A 142 -22.12 11.96 -5.30
N VAL A 143 -21.58 10.92 -5.94
CA VAL A 143 -21.99 10.48 -7.28
C VAL A 143 -22.70 9.14 -7.20
N ALA A 144 -23.77 8.97 -7.96
CA ALA A 144 -24.50 7.71 -8.03
C ALA A 144 -23.66 6.63 -8.74
N SER A 145 -23.86 5.37 -8.36
CA SER A 145 -23.24 4.22 -8.99
C SER A 145 -24.12 2.97 -8.81
N THR A 146 -24.06 2.06 -9.79
CA THR A 146 -24.65 0.73 -9.70
C THR A 146 -23.55 -0.26 -9.34
N ILE A 147 -23.75 -1.04 -8.29
CA ILE A 147 -22.81 -2.08 -7.87
C ILE A 147 -23.36 -3.42 -8.36
N GLU A 148 -22.64 -4.05 -9.28
CA GLU A 148 -22.98 -5.36 -9.82
C GLU A 148 -22.04 -6.43 -9.24
N PRO A 149 -22.57 -7.58 -8.78
CA PRO A 149 -21.72 -8.71 -8.41
C PRO A 149 -21.14 -9.35 -9.68
N ILE A 150 -19.84 -9.20 -9.90
CA ILE A 150 -19.12 -9.79 -11.03
C ILE A 150 -18.28 -10.96 -10.50
N ALA A 151 -18.37 -12.12 -11.17
CA ALA A 151 -17.55 -13.29 -10.86
C ALA A 151 -16.22 -13.21 -11.63
N ASP A 152 -15.25 -12.46 -11.11
CA ASP A 152 -13.95 -12.18 -11.75
C ASP A 152 -12.74 -12.55 -10.88
N GLU A 153 -12.93 -13.33 -9.81
CA GLU A 153 -11.90 -13.66 -8.83
C GLU A 153 -10.66 -14.34 -9.45
N GLN A 154 -10.85 -15.23 -10.44
CA GLN A 154 -9.73 -15.90 -11.12
C GLN A 154 -8.89 -14.94 -11.96
N MET A 155 -9.52 -13.93 -12.56
CA MET A 155 -8.80 -12.86 -13.24
C MET A 155 -7.95 -12.08 -12.24
N TRP A 156 -8.51 -11.74 -11.07
CA TRP A 156 -7.78 -11.04 -10.01
C TRP A 156 -6.65 -11.88 -9.43
N TYR A 157 -6.86 -13.19 -9.25
CA TYR A 157 -5.82 -14.14 -8.82
C TYR A 157 -4.59 -14.08 -9.74
N GLU A 158 -4.80 -14.12 -11.06
CA GLU A 158 -3.71 -13.96 -12.03
C GLU A 158 -3.13 -12.55 -12.04
N ILE A 159 -3.96 -11.50 -12.02
CA ILE A 159 -3.50 -10.10 -11.96
C ILE A 159 -2.62 -9.88 -10.74
N PHE A 160 -2.94 -10.49 -9.60
CA PHE A 160 -2.15 -10.36 -8.37
C PHE A 160 -0.93 -11.28 -8.31
N ARG A 161 -0.69 -12.06 -9.38
CA ARG A 161 0.47 -12.94 -9.53
C ARG A 161 0.59 -13.95 -8.39
N ILE A 162 -0.56 -14.47 -7.94
CA ILE A 162 -0.59 -15.60 -7.00
C ILE A 162 -0.24 -16.90 -7.75
N GLY A 163 -0.65 -16.98 -9.02
CA GLY A 163 -0.43 -18.11 -9.90
C GLY A 163 -1.12 -17.95 -11.25
N ILE A 164 -1.17 -19.04 -12.01
CA ILE A 164 -1.97 -19.17 -13.23
C ILE A 164 -3.13 -20.09 -12.89
N TRP A 165 -4.35 -19.55 -12.83
CA TRP A 165 -5.47 -20.28 -12.25
C TRP A 165 -5.68 -21.67 -12.91
N PRO A 166 -5.86 -22.75 -12.14
CA PRO A 166 -6.00 -22.82 -10.68
C PRO A 166 -4.69 -23.03 -9.90
N ASP A 167 -3.55 -23.07 -10.60
CA ASP A 167 -2.26 -23.42 -10.03
C ASP A 167 -1.55 -22.20 -9.43
N TYR A 168 -0.86 -22.42 -8.31
CA TYR A 168 0.00 -21.42 -7.69
C TYR A 168 1.34 -21.32 -8.43
N HIS A 169 1.93 -20.12 -8.49
CA HIS A 169 3.32 -20.01 -8.93
C HIS A 169 4.25 -20.81 -8.00
N GLU A 170 5.29 -21.40 -8.58
CA GLU A 170 6.33 -22.08 -7.81
C GLU A 170 7.03 -21.08 -6.88
N GLY A 171 7.16 -21.44 -5.60
CA GLY A 171 7.79 -20.58 -4.59
C GLY A 171 6.96 -19.39 -4.10
N VAL A 172 5.70 -19.25 -4.51
CA VAL A 172 4.90 -18.06 -4.16
C VAL A 172 4.74 -17.91 -2.65
N GLN A 173 4.92 -16.68 -2.16
CA GLN A 173 4.78 -16.28 -0.76
C GLN A 173 3.32 -16.04 -0.40
N PHE A 174 2.42 -16.93 -0.84
CA PHE A 174 0.99 -16.84 -0.56
C PHE A 174 0.50 -18.13 0.13
N PRO A 175 -0.32 -18.03 1.19
CA PRO A 175 -0.88 -19.20 1.87
C PRO A 175 -1.79 -20.02 0.94
N LYS A 176 -1.54 -21.34 0.85
CA LYS A 176 -2.16 -22.20 -0.17
C LYS A 176 -3.42 -22.95 0.31
N ASP A 177 -3.81 -22.77 1.57
CA ASP A 177 -5.04 -23.36 2.08
C ASP A 177 -6.29 -22.62 1.55
N SER A 178 -7.41 -23.33 1.46
CA SER A 178 -8.63 -22.78 0.89
C SER A 178 -9.23 -21.63 1.70
N GLN A 179 -9.03 -21.64 3.03
CA GLN A 179 -9.59 -20.60 3.90
C GLN A 179 -8.88 -19.27 3.68
N SER A 180 -7.56 -19.29 3.48
CA SER A 180 -6.78 -18.09 3.19
C SER A 180 -7.15 -17.49 1.83
N LEU A 181 -7.34 -18.32 0.81
CA LEU A 181 -7.81 -17.85 -0.50
C LEU A 181 -9.22 -17.24 -0.41
N GLU A 182 -10.13 -17.88 0.33
CA GLU A 182 -11.47 -17.36 0.59
C GLU A 182 -11.42 -16.01 1.31
N ASN A 183 -10.59 -15.89 2.35
CA ASN A 183 -10.41 -14.65 3.10
C ASN A 183 -9.85 -13.53 2.20
N PHE A 184 -8.93 -13.88 1.29
CA PHE A 184 -8.35 -12.92 0.36
C PHE A 184 -9.41 -12.36 -0.61
N PHE A 185 -10.27 -13.20 -1.19
CA PHE A 185 -11.38 -12.71 -2.02
C PHE A 185 -12.40 -11.89 -1.22
N ARG A 186 -12.73 -12.31 0.01
CA ARG A 186 -13.66 -11.59 0.90
C ARG A 186 -13.14 -10.23 1.38
N GLN A 187 -11.86 -9.95 1.22
CA GLN A 187 -11.28 -8.65 1.56
C GLN A 187 -11.55 -7.59 0.48
N MET A 188 -11.94 -8.03 -0.73
CA MET A 188 -12.28 -7.13 -1.82
C MET A 188 -13.59 -6.38 -1.54
N THR A 189 -13.66 -5.12 -1.94
CA THR A 189 -14.86 -4.27 -1.81
C THR A 189 -15.05 -3.42 -3.06
N PRO A 190 -16.31 -3.23 -3.52
CA PRO A 190 -16.59 -2.43 -4.70
C PRO A 190 -16.36 -0.93 -4.45
N ASN A 191 -16.26 -0.19 -5.54
CA ASN A 191 -16.45 1.25 -5.53
C ASN A 191 -17.94 1.58 -5.38
N THR A 192 -18.29 2.58 -4.56
CA THR A 192 -19.66 3.13 -4.45
C THR A 192 -19.87 4.37 -5.33
N GLY A 193 -18.89 4.68 -6.18
CA GLY A 193 -18.83 5.81 -7.11
C GLY A 193 -17.60 5.68 -8.00
N ALA A 194 -17.57 6.35 -9.16
CA ALA A 194 -16.43 6.26 -10.08
C ALA A 194 -15.10 6.61 -9.37
N PHE A 195 -14.02 5.92 -9.74
CA PHE A 195 -12.67 6.31 -9.29
C PHE A 195 -12.36 7.72 -9.76
N ASP A 196 -11.83 8.56 -8.87
CA ASP A 196 -11.46 9.93 -9.16
C ASP A 196 -10.18 10.28 -8.40
N ASN A 197 -9.10 10.48 -9.15
CA ASN A 197 -7.79 10.80 -8.62
C ASN A 197 -7.79 12.09 -7.79
N GLU A 198 -8.53 13.10 -8.22
CA GLU A 198 -8.56 14.40 -7.58
C GLU A 198 -9.29 14.32 -6.24
N VAL A 199 -10.46 13.65 -6.21
CA VAL A 199 -11.23 13.44 -4.97
C VAL A 199 -10.42 12.70 -3.92
N ILE A 200 -9.71 11.62 -4.30
CA ILE A 200 -8.88 10.84 -3.39
C ILE A 200 -7.68 11.66 -2.91
N SER A 201 -6.92 12.26 -3.83
CA SER A 201 -5.72 13.02 -3.47
C SER A 201 -6.02 14.28 -2.65
N ASN A 202 -7.18 14.91 -2.84
CA ASN A 202 -7.66 16.02 -2.01
C ASN A 202 -7.99 15.57 -0.58
N SER A 203 -8.67 14.44 -0.42
CA SER A 203 -8.98 13.90 0.92
C SER A 203 -7.71 13.46 1.66
N MET A 204 -6.74 12.89 0.93
CA MET A 204 -5.42 12.58 1.48
C MET A 204 -4.62 13.84 1.83
N SER A 205 -4.68 14.91 1.03
CA SER A 205 -4.08 16.20 1.39
C SER A 205 -4.70 16.75 2.68
N ALA A 206 -6.04 16.75 2.79
CA ALA A 206 -6.73 17.20 3.99
C ALA A 206 -6.37 16.36 5.23
N LEU A 207 -6.07 15.06 5.05
CA LEU A 207 -5.53 14.23 6.13
C LEU A 207 -4.16 14.75 6.59
N PHE A 208 -3.24 14.99 5.68
CA PHE A 208 -1.91 15.53 6.00
C PHE A 208 -1.96 16.94 6.61
N ASP A 209 -2.91 17.79 6.21
CA ASP A 209 -3.15 19.08 6.86
C ASP A 209 -3.62 18.91 8.32
N ARG A 210 -4.40 17.87 8.59
CA ARG A 210 -4.92 17.57 9.94
C ARG A 210 -3.87 16.94 10.86
N ILE A 211 -3.08 15.99 10.37
CA ILE A 211 -2.15 15.21 11.21
C ILE A 211 -0.72 15.78 11.20
N GLY A 212 -0.44 16.72 10.30
CA GLY A 212 0.91 17.23 10.08
C GLY A 212 1.77 16.26 9.29
N SER A 213 3.08 16.31 9.53
CA SER A 213 4.06 15.59 8.70
C SER A 213 4.05 14.08 8.90
N GLY A 214 4.16 13.32 7.81
CA GLY A 214 4.19 11.86 7.83
C GLY A 214 4.72 11.24 6.54
N ILE A 215 4.76 9.91 6.51
CA ILE A 215 5.21 9.11 5.37
C ILE A 215 4.00 8.47 4.71
N LEU A 216 3.84 8.68 3.41
CA LEU A 216 2.74 8.12 2.64
C LEU A 216 3.14 6.75 2.08
N VAL A 217 2.43 5.70 2.48
CA VAL A 217 2.61 4.33 1.99
C VAL A 217 1.43 3.99 1.08
N THR A 218 1.71 3.63 -0.17
CA THR A 218 0.67 3.38 -1.19
C THR A 218 0.81 2.01 -1.83
N HIS A 219 -0.28 1.53 -2.42
CA HIS A 219 -0.33 0.28 -3.16
C HIS A 219 -1.10 0.41 -4.46
N SER A 220 -0.58 -0.15 -5.57
CA SER A 220 -1.34 -0.35 -6.80
C SER A 220 -1.96 0.94 -7.36
N GLN A 221 -3.28 0.96 -7.61
CA GLN A 221 -4.04 2.15 -8.00
C GLN A 221 -3.84 3.33 -7.05
N GLY A 222 -3.58 3.09 -5.76
CA GLY A 222 -3.27 4.11 -4.76
C GLY A 222 -1.98 4.88 -5.04
N GLY A 223 -1.11 4.38 -5.93
CA GLY A 223 0.09 5.08 -6.39
C GLY A 223 -0.22 6.44 -7.02
N LEU A 224 -1.13 6.51 -7.99
CA LEU A 224 -1.46 7.76 -8.69
C LEU A 224 -1.98 8.87 -7.76
N PRO A 225 -3.03 8.65 -6.94
CA PRO A 225 -3.45 9.66 -5.98
C PRO A 225 -2.37 9.95 -4.94
N GLY A 226 -1.52 8.97 -4.61
CA GLY A 226 -0.37 9.17 -3.74
C GLY A 226 0.65 10.18 -4.28
N TRP A 227 1.01 10.06 -5.56
CA TRP A 227 1.89 11.04 -6.23
C TRP A 227 1.26 12.44 -6.19
N PHE A 228 -0.04 12.54 -6.49
CA PHE A 228 -0.75 13.82 -6.46
C PHE A 228 -0.90 14.38 -5.04
N THR A 229 -1.01 13.54 -4.01
CA THR A 229 -0.95 14.00 -2.62
C THR A 229 0.42 14.58 -2.28
N GLY A 230 1.52 13.95 -2.71
CA GLY A 230 2.87 14.48 -2.55
C GLY A 230 3.09 15.82 -3.28
N ILE A 231 2.48 15.99 -4.45
CA ILE A 231 2.47 17.26 -5.19
C ILE A 231 1.68 18.35 -4.44
N LYS A 232 0.52 17.98 -3.87
CA LYS A 232 -0.40 18.93 -3.24
C LYS A 232 0.03 19.35 -1.83
N ASN A 233 0.74 18.49 -1.10
CA ASN A 233 0.93 18.68 0.34
C ASN A 233 2.38 18.50 0.81
N GLN A 234 2.98 19.58 1.31
CA GLN A 234 4.35 19.63 1.85
C GLN A 234 4.57 18.86 3.16
N HIS A 235 3.49 18.41 3.82
CA HIS A 235 3.59 17.57 5.01
C HIS A 235 3.92 16.11 4.66
N VAL A 236 3.79 15.69 3.40
CA VAL A 236 4.33 14.41 2.94
C VAL A 236 5.86 14.48 2.97
N LYS A 237 6.50 13.65 3.82
CA LYS A 237 7.96 13.65 3.99
C LYS A 237 8.68 12.56 3.21
N ALA A 238 7.94 11.55 2.76
CA ALA A 238 8.41 10.51 1.86
C ALA A 238 7.22 9.76 1.26
N ILE A 239 7.45 9.10 0.13
CA ILE A 239 6.48 8.17 -0.46
C ILE A 239 7.10 6.79 -0.60
N VAL A 240 6.39 5.79 -0.11
CA VAL A 240 6.70 4.37 -0.24
C VAL A 240 5.60 3.75 -1.09
N ALA A 241 5.92 3.21 -2.26
CA ALA A 241 4.92 2.65 -3.16
C ALA A 241 5.16 1.17 -3.43
N TYR A 242 4.18 0.33 -3.11
CA TYR A 242 4.17 -1.08 -3.49
C TYR A 242 3.42 -1.23 -4.81
N GLU A 243 4.15 -1.59 -5.86
CA GLU A 243 3.64 -1.85 -7.21
C GLU A 243 2.64 -0.80 -7.73
N PRO A 244 3.03 0.49 -7.79
CA PRO A 244 2.17 1.57 -8.28
C PRO A 244 1.67 1.32 -9.71
N GLY A 245 0.42 1.70 -9.97
CA GLY A 245 -0.27 1.41 -11.24
C GLY A 245 0.10 2.32 -12.41
N THR A 246 0.47 3.58 -12.17
CA THR A 246 0.94 4.55 -13.18
C THR A 246 1.65 5.72 -12.49
N TYR A 247 2.24 6.64 -13.27
CA TYR A 247 3.22 7.62 -12.81
C TYR A 247 3.06 8.98 -13.51
N PRO A 248 3.26 10.10 -12.80
CA PRO A 248 3.32 11.41 -13.41
C PRO A 248 4.68 11.67 -14.06
N PHE A 249 4.69 12.38 -15.18
CA PHE A 249 5.89 12.88 -15.85
C PHE A 249 5.73 14.37 -16.15
N PRO A 250 6.81 15.16 -16.14
CA PRO A 250 6.70 16.57 -16.46
C PRO A 250 6.31 16.73 -17.92
N LYS A 251 5.58 17.82 -18.20
CA LYS A 251 5.14 18.18 -19.55
C LYS A 251 6.28 18.08 -20.57
N GLY A 252 6.01 17.35 -21.65
CA GLY A 252 6.99 17.08 -22.72
C GLY A 252 7.97 15.93 -22.46
N GLU A 253 7.92 15.27 -21.30
CA GLU A 253 8.76 14.11 -20.96
C GLU A 253 7.96 12.82 -20.70
N VAL A 254 6.67 12.80 -21.02
CA VAL A 254 5.85 11.57 -20.95
C VAL A 254 6.44 10.54 -21.93
N PRO A 255 6.87 9.35 -21.47
CA PRO A 255 7.40 8.32 -22.36
C PRO A 255 6.36 7.82 -23.36
N GLN A 256 6.83 7.15 -24.41
CA GLN A 256 5.92 6.49 -25.35
C GLN A 256 5.03 5.47 -24.63
N PRO A 257 3.72 5.40 -24.95
CA PRO A 257 2.83 4.43 -24.35
C PRO A 257 3.32 2.99 -24.55
N ILE A 258 3.21 2.17 -23.49
CA ILE A 258 3.64 0.79 -23.50
C ILE A 258 2.41 -0.10 -23.68
N SER A 259 2.37 -0.86 -24.77
CA SER A 259 1.30 -1.84 -25.01
C SER A 259 1.52 -3.08 -24.15
N GLY A 260 0.43 -3.64 -23.62
CA GLY A 260 0.42 -4.95 -22.98
C GLY A 260 -0.95 -5.61 -23.07
N ARG A 261 -1.05 -6.83 -22.52
CA ARG A 261 -2.27 -7.66 -22.57
C ARG A 261 -3.49 -6.98 -21.93
N THR A 262 -3.30 -6.14 -20.92
CA THR A 262 -4.37 -5.40 -20.23
C THR A 262 -4.65 -4.01 -20.82
N GLY A 263 -4.15 -3.73 -22.03
CA GLY A 263 -4.32 -2.45 -22.72
C GLY A 263 -3.03 -1.63 -22.79
N ILE A 264 -3.18 -0.38 -23.23
CA ILE A 264 -2.06 0.55 -23.40
C ILE A 264 -1.88 1.35 -22.12
N LEU A 265 -0.69 1.24 -21.52
CA LEU A 265 -0.29 2.03 -20.36
C LEU A 265 0.42 3.31 -20.80
N SER A 266 -0.02 4.45 -20.29
CA SER A 266 0.65 5.74 -20.46
C SER A 266 0.91 6.39 -19.11
N GLY A 267 1.99 7.18 -19.05
CA GLY A 267 2.20 8.12 -17.95
C GLY A 267 1.18 9.26 -17.97
N VAL A 268 1.09 9.98 -16.86
CA VAL A 268 0.20 11.14 -16.68
C VAL A 268 1.03 12.41 -16.80
N GLU A 269 0.66 13.31 -17.71
CA GLU A 269 1.35 14.59 -17.82
C GLU A 269 1.01 15.50 -16.62
N VAL A 270 2.04 16.09 -16.00
CA VAL A 270 1.90 17.15 -14.99
C VAL A 270 2.75 18.37 -15.36
N SER A 271 2.48 19.51 -14.73
CA SER A 271 3.34 20.69 -14.91
C SER A 271 4.77 20.41 -14.41
N MET A 272 5.78 21.08 -14.98
CA MET A 272 7.15 20.97 -14.48
C MET A 272 7.23 21.40 -13.01
N GLU A 273 6.50 22.45 -12.61
CA GLU A 273 6.45 22.91 -11.23
C GLU A 273 5.95 21.80 -10.28
N ASP A 274 4.86 21.12 -10.64
CA ASP A 274 4.33 20.03 -9.83
C ASP A 274 5.25 18.83 -9.80
N PHE A 275 5.85 18.46 -10.93
CA PHE A 275 6.84 17.39 -10.96
C PHE A 275 8.03 17.68 -10.05
N MET A 276 8.52 18.92 -10.04
CA MET A 276 9.62 19.34 -9.17
C MET A 276 9.29 19.27 -7.68
N LYS A 277 8.02 19.23 -7.26
CA LYS A 277 7.65 18.98 -5.86
C LYS A 277 7.95 17.54 -5.45
N LEU A 278 7.75 16.58 -6.36
CA LEU A 278 8.10 15.17 -6.12
C LEU A 278 9.60 14.95 -5.99
N THR A 279 10.43 15.76 -6.65
CA THR A 279 11.90 15.66 -6.51
C THR A 279 12.40 16.12 -5.14
N LYS A 280 11.56 16.73 -4.30
CA LYS A 280 11.93 17.20 -2.95
C LYS A 280 11.59 16.21 -1.84
N ILE A 281 10.96 15.09 -2.17
CA ILE A 281 10.61 14.03 -1.23
C ILE A 281 11.34 12.75 -1.60
N PRO A 282 11.95 12.03 -0.64
CA PRO A 282 12.48 10.70 -0.89
C PRO A 282 11.36 9.74 -1.31
N ILE A 283 11.61 8.95 -2.36
CA ILE A 283 10.68 7.97 -2.92
C ILE A 283 11.34 6.60 -2.96
N VAL A 284 10.61 5.57 -2.53
CA VAL A 284 10.98 4.17 -2.80
C VAL A 284 9.81 3.41 -3.39
N MET A 285 10.07 2.62 -4.41
CA MET A 285 9.11 1.72 -5.03
C MET A 285 9.56 0.28 -4.88
N TYR A 286 8.64 -0.62 -4.51
CA TYR A 286 8.90 -2.04 -4.39
C TYR A 286 8.05 -2.81 -5.41
N PHE A 287 8.71 -3.71 -6.15
CA PHE A 287 8.07 -4.67 -7.05
C PHE A 287 8.46 -6.10 -6.68
N GLY A 288 7.47 -6.97 -6.63
CA GLY A 288 7.61 -8.38 -6.30
C GLY A 288 8.16 -9.22 -7.45
N ASP A 289 7.82 -10.50 -7.41
CA ASP A 289 8.32 -11.52 -8.34
C ASP A 289 7.30 -11.80 -9.45
N TYR A 290 7.64 -12.72 -10.37
CA TYR A 290 6.80 -13.16 -11.50
C TYR A 290 6.47 -12.05 -12.50
N ILE A 291 7.37 -11.05 -12.61
CA ILE A 291 7.30 -9.99 -13.61
C ILE A 291 8.39 -10.25 -14.65
N PRO A 292 8.04 -10.68 -15.87
CA PRO A 292 9.03 -10.94 -16.90
C PRO A 292 9.61 -9.63 -17.43
N ASP A 293 10.86 -9.64 -17.89
CA ASP A 293 11.44 -8.49 -18.60
C ASP A 293 10.91 -8.38 -20.04
N GLU A 294 10.60 -9.52 -20.66
CA GLU A 294 10.09 -9.62 -22.03
C GLU A 294 8.56 -9.75 -22.05
N VAL A 295 7.95 -9.38 -23.19
CA VAL A 295 6.50 -9.50 -23.41
C VAL A 295 6.05 -10.95 -23.19
N THR A 296 4.98 -11.13 -22.42
CA THR A 296 4.39 -12.44 -22.14
C THR A 296 2.89 -12.45 -22.44
N ASN A 297 2.34 -13.66 -22.56
CA ASN A 297 0.90 -13.87 -22.59
C ASN A 297 0.30 -14.06 -21.19
N GLU A 298 1.09 -14.20 -20.11
CA GLU A 298 0.58 -14.32 -18.75
C GLU A 298 -0.12 -13.03 -18.29
N LEU A 299 -1.34 -13.12 -17.75
CA LEU A 299 -2.17 -11.93 -17.50
C LEU A 299 -1.52 -10.98 -16.49
N GLY A 300 -1.17 -11.50 -15.32
CA GLY A 300 -0.47 -10.75 -14.28
C GLY A 300 0.92 -10.32 -14.71
N GLY A 301 1.73 -11.26 -15.22
CA GLY A 301 3.08 -10.97 -15.68
C GLY A 301 3.13 -9.79 -16.66
N GLU A 302 2.28 -9.81 -17.68
CA GLU A 302 2.24 -8.74 -18.69
C GLU A 302 1.66 -7.42 -18.16
N ASN A 303 0.63 -7.49 -17.30
CA ASN A 303 0.09 -6.31 -16.63
C ASN A 303 1.17 -5.58 -15.82
N TRP A 304 2.01 -6.32 -15.11
CA TRP A 304 3.02 -5.73 -14.23
C TRP A 304 4.35 -5.44 -14.92
N ARG A 305 4.70 -6.14 -16.00
CA ARG A 305 5.85 -5.80 -16.85
C ARG A 305 5.74 -4.36 -17.36
N THR A 306 4.58 -3.98 -17.92
CA THR A 306 4.37 -2.62 -18.44
C THR A 306 4.52 -1.56 -17.34
N ARG A 307 4.00 -1.82 -16.14
CA ARG A 307 4.05 -0.90 -14.99
C ARG A 307 5.44 -0.80 -14.38
N LEU A 308 6.18 -1.89 -14.33
CA LEU A 308 7.57 -1.89 -13.90
C LEU A 308 8.45 -1.15 -14.91
N ALA A 309 8.27 -1.39 -16.21
CA ALA A 309 8.99 -0.68 -17.27
C ALA A 309 8.75 0.83 -17.21
N LEU A 310 7.50 1.28 -17.08
CA LEU A 310 7.18 2.70 -16.92
C LEU A 310 7.70 3.26 -15.58
N GLY A 311 7.69 2.46 -14.52
CA GLY A 311 8.22 2.82 -13.20
C GLY A 311 9.74 3.06 -13.20
N ARG A 312 10.50 2.23 -13.93
CA ARG A 312 11.94 2.45 -14.17
C ARG A 312 12.17 3.83 -14.79
N LEU A 313 11.40 4.19 -15.82
CA LEU A 313 11.48 5.51 -16.48
C LEU A 313 11.06 6.67 -15.56
N PHE A 314 10.07 6.46 -14.68
CA PHE A 314 9.66 7.47 -13.70
C PHE A 314 10.77 7.77 -12.68
N VAL A 315 11.42 6.73 -12.14
CA VAL A 315 12.55 6.89 -11.23
C VAL A 315 13.72 7.61 -11.91
N GLU A 316 14.04 7.24 -13.14
CA GLU A 316 15.04 7.95 -13.95
C GLU A 316 14.67 9.43 -14.15
N ALA A 317 13.40 9.75 -14.42
CA ALA A 317 12.94 11.12 -14.56
C ALA A 317 13.10 11.92 -13.25
N ILE A 318 12.66 11.37 -12.11
CA ILE A 318 12.82 12.04 -10.80
C ILE A 318 14.29 12.33 -10.52
N ASN A 319 15.17 11.33 -10.70
CA ASN A 319 16.59 11.45 -10.40
C ASN A 319 17.32 12.39 -11.38
N ARG A 320 16.94 12.39 -12.67
CA ARG A 320 17.46 13.34 -13.67
C ARG A 320 17.15 14.80 -13.30
N HIS A 321 16.02 15.03 -12.63
CA HIS A 321 15.60 16.34 -12.10
C HIS A 321 16.08 16.61 -10.66
N GLY A 322 17.07 15.84 -10.18
CA GLY A 322 17.74 16.04 -8.90
C GLY A 322 16.98 15.52 -7.68
N GLY A 323 16.04 14.59 -7.88
CA GLY A 323 15.34 13.90 -6.79
C GLY A 323 16.08 12.70 -6.22
N ASP A 324 15.44 12.04 -5.25
CA ASP A 324 15.92 10.84 -4.58
C ASP A 324 14.85 9.75 -4.67
N ALA A 325 14.82 9.04 -5.80
CA ALA A 325 13.93 7.93 -6.05
C ALA A 325 14.71 6.62 -6.22
N THR A 326 14.23 5.58 -5.53
CA THR A 326 14.78 4.22 -5.59
C THR A 326 13.71 3.25 -6.08
N LEU A 327 14.05 2.37 -7.02
CA LEU A 327 13.24 1.22 -7.40
C LEU A 327 13.92 -0.06 -6.90
N VAL A 328 13.18 -0.84 -6.13
CA VAL A 328 13.61 -2.14 -5.60
C VAL A 328 12.77 -3.23 -6.26
N GLU A 329 13.41 -4.02 -7.11
CA GLU A 329 12.85 -5.26 -7.63
C GLU A 329 13.30 -6.37 -6.68
N LEU A 330 12.36 -6.89 -5.87
CA LEU A 330 12.64 -7.80 -4.76
C LEU A 330 13.51 -9.01 -5.17
N PRO A 331 13.29 -9.66 -6.33
CA PRO A 331 14.14 -10.78 -6.77
C PRO A 331 15.61 -10.38 -7.00
N LYS A 332 15.88 -9.13 -7.42
CA LYS A 332 17.24 -8.63 -7.67
C LYS A 332 18.05 -8.46 -6.39
N ILE A 333 17.39 -8.42 -5.23
CA ILE A 333 18.04 -8.35 -3.91
C ILE A 333 17.93 -9.67 -3.12
N GLY A 334 17.52 -10.75 -3.77
CA GLY A 334 17.44 -12.08 -3.16
C GLY A 334 16.16 -12.37 -2.39
N VAL A 335 15.12 -11.55 -2.55
CA VAL A 335 13.80 -11.75 -1.94
C VAL A 335 12.83 -12.25 -3.01
N PHE A 336 12.43 -13.52 -2.90
CA PHE A 336 11.72 -14.24 -3.97
C PHE A 336 10.29 -14.62 -3.61
N GLY A 337 9.47 -14.79 -4.64
CA GLY A 337 8.12 -15.34 -4.56
C GLY A 337 7.03 -14.34 -4.14
N ASN A 338 7.36 -13.06 -4.00
CA ASN A 338 6.38 -12.05 -3.61
C ASN A 338 5.33 -11.79 -4.70
N THR A 339 4.08 -11.71 -4.27
CA THR A 339 2.91 -11.40 -5.12
C THR A 339 2.77 -9.89 -5.33
N HIS A 340 1.64 -9.46 -5.89
CA HIS A 340 1.24 -8.05 -5.88
C HIS A 340 1.00 -7.48 -4.46
N PHE A 341 0.87 -8.33 -3.44
CA PHE A 341 0.60 -7.93 -2.05
C PHE A 341 1.76 -8.30 -1.10
N PRO A 342 2.98 -7.75 -1.30
CA PRO A 342 4.15 -8.08 -0.47
C PRO A 342 3.97 -7.70 1.01
N MET A 343 3.04 -6.80 1.33
CA MET A 343 2.69 -6.45 2.71
C MET A 343 1.88 -7.53 3.46
N SER A 344 1.28 -8.47 2.75
CA SER A 344 0.51 -9.58 3.33
C SER A 344 1.03 -10.98 2.96
N ASP A 345 2.02 -11.06 2.08
CA ASP A 345 2.72 -12.30 1.75
C ASP A 345 3.32 -13.00 2.98
N LEU A 346 3.67 -14.28 2.85
CA LEU A 346 4.22 -15.12 3.92
C LEU A 346 5.51 -14.53 4.52
N ASN A 347 6.32 -13.85 3.71
CA ASN A 347 7.52 -13.14 4.13
C ASN A 347 7.28 -11.64 4.41
N ASN A 348 6.06 -11.19 4.69
CA ASN A 348 5.76 -9.75 4.88
C ASN A 348 6.61 -9.06 5.97
N VAL A 349 7.08 -9.79 6.99
CA VAL A 349 8.01 -9.25 7.99
C VAL A 349 9.37 -8.87 7.37
N GLU A 350 9.87 -9.64 6.41
CA GLU A 350 11.07 -9.31 5.63
C GLU A 350 10.85 -8.06 4.78
N ILE A 351 9.67 -7.93 4.17
CA ILE A 351 9.29 -6.72 3.41
C ILE A 351 9.20 -5.49 4.34
N ALA A 352 8.67 -5.65 5.55
CA ALA A 352 8.64 -4.60 6.55
C ALA A 352 10.05 -4.23 7.05
N ASP A 353 10.99 -5.19 7.09
CA ASP A 353 12.40 -4.96 7.40
C ASP A 353 13.09 -4.11 6.33
N LEU A 354 12.83 -4.38 5.04
CA LEU A 354 13.33 -3.55 3.93
C LEU A 354 12.85 -2.10 4.06
N LEU A 355 11.55 -1.90 4.32
CA LEU A 355 11.01 -0.55 4.54
C LEU A 355 11.63 0.11 5.78
N SER A 356 11.76 -0.62 6.88
CA SER A 356 12.38 -0.07 8.10
C SER A 356 13.85 0.33 7.89
N GLY A 357 14.59 -0.46 7.11
CA GLY A 357 15.96 -0.15 6.72
C GLY A 357 16.05 1.13 5.89
N TRP A 358 15.18 1.26 4.88
CA TRP A 358 15.12 2.46 4.05
C TRP A 358 14.71 3.71 4.85
N LEU A 359 13.71 3.61 5.72
CA LEU A 359 13.31 4.72 6.59
C LEU A 359 14.46 5.19 7.49
N LYS A 360 15.24 4.25 8.03
CA LYS A 360 16.42 4.56 8.83
C LYS A 360 17.52 5.23 8.00
N GLU A 361 17.82 4.72 6.81
CA GLU A 361 18.79 5.31 5.88
C GLU A 361 18.44 6.77 5.56
N LYS A 362 17.15 7.05 5.32
CA LYS A 362 16.63 8.40 5.04
C LYS A 362 16.42 9.25 6.30
N ASN A 363 16.76 8.75 7.49
CA ASN A 363 16.57 9.43 8.79
C ASN A 363 15.10 9.80 9.09
N LEU A 364 14.16 8.99 8.62
CA LEU A 364 12.71 9.17 8.75
C LEU A 364 12.10 8.39 9.93
N ASP A 365 12.91 7.68 10.71
CA ASP A 365 12.47 6.85 11.82
C ASP A 365 12.78 7.45 13.21
N LYS A 366 13.04 8.75 13.32
CA LYS A 366 13.41 9.39 14.60
C LYS A 366 12.31 9.24 15.65
N LYS A 367 12.72 9.03 16.91
CA LYS A 367 11.85 8.97 18.09
C LYS A 367 11.49 10.36 18.62
#